data_AF-A0A453SUD7-F1
#
_entry.id   AF-A0A453SUD7-F1
#
_cell.length_a   1.000
_cell.length_b   1.000
_cell.length_c   1.000
_cell.angle_alpha   90.00
_cell.angle_beta   90.00
_cell.angle_gamma   90.00
#
_symmetry.space_group_name_H-M   'P 1'
#
loop_
_entity.id
_entity.type
_entity.pdbx_description
1 polymer ?
#
loop_
_entity_poly.entity_id
_entity_poly.type
_entity_poly.pdbx_seq_one_letter_code
_entity_poly.pdbx_strand_id
1 'polypeptide(L)'
;MLYAAYRHGKKIGETAASNWLHIVPWGMFSLMKHVKEKYGNPPVFITENGMDDANSRFSRLENVLQDDKRIQYHNDYMSNLLDAIR
;
A
#
# COMPACT_ATOMS: atom_id res chain seq x y z
N MET A 1 -8.05 -2.31 -17.11
CA MET A 1 -7.12 -2.17 -15.98
C MET A 1 -7.10 -0.70 -15.59
N LEU A 2 -7.97 -0.29 -14.67
CA LEU A 2 -7.99 1.03 -14.04
C LEU A 2 -8.47 0.78 -12.61
N TYR A 3 -7.56 0.84 -11.64
CA TYR A 3 -7.94 0.81 -10.23
C TYR A 3 -8.46 2.21 -9.90
N ALA A 4 -9.76 2.41 -10.06
CA ALA A 4 -10.42 3.63 -9.65
C ALA A 4 -10.28 3.77 -8.12
N ALA A 5 -10.06 5.00 -7.63
CA ALA A 5 -10.05 5.33 -6.20
C ALA A 5 -11.36 4.95 -5.46
N TYR A 6 -12.41 4.63 -6.23
CA TYR A 6 -13.72 4.23 -5.75
C TYR A 6 -14.18 2.94 -6.43
N ARG A 7 -14.83 2.07 -5.66
CA ARG A 7 -15.53 0.89 -6.14
C ARG A 7 -16.96 0.94 -5.61
N HIS A 8 -17.93 0.89 -6.53
CA HIS A 8 -19.36 1.05 -6.20
C HIS A 8 -19.67 2.30 -5.37
N GLY A 9 -19.03 3.43 -5.68
CA GLY A 9 -19.22 4.70 -4.98
C GLY A 9 -18.54 4.80 -3.60
N LYS A 10 -17.86 3.74 -3.13
CA LYS A 10 -17.09 3.74 -1.87
C LYS A 10 -15.59 3.78 -2.15
N LYS A 11 -14.82 4.49 -1.33
CA LYS A 11 -13.36 4.47 -1.41
C LYS A 11 -12.85 3.03 -1.30
N ILE A 12 -11.83 2.69 -2.08
CA ILE A 12 -11.26 1.33 -2.10
C ILE A 12 -10.41 1.01 -0.87
N GLY A 13 -9.98 2.05 -0.15
CA GLY A 13 -9.15 1.97 1.05
C GLY A 13 -9.06 3.34 1.70
N GLU A 14 -8.50 3.37 2.91
CA GLU A 14 -8.19 4.61 3.62
C GLU A 14 -7.24 5.48 2.78
N THR A 15 -7.45 6.79 2.75
CA THR A 15 -6.52 7.72 2.10
C THR A 15 -5.41 8.08 3.10
N ALA A 16 -4.14 8.02 2.67
CA ALA A 16 -3.01 8.51 3.45
C ALA A 16 -2.99 10.06 3.47
N ALA A 17 -1.87 10.68 3.85
CA ALA A 17 -1.80 12.15 3.86
C ALA A 17 -1.86 12.73 2.44
N SER A 18 -1.30 12.02 1.47
CA SER A 18 -1.42 12.33 0.04
C SER A 18 -2.76 11.88 -0.52
N ASN A 19 -3.48 12.79 -1.18
CA ASN A 19 -4.81 12.54 -1.75
C ASN A 19 -4.87 11.40 -2.78
N TRP A 20 -3.75 11.13 -3.46
CA TRP A 20 -3.62 10.07 -4.46
C TRP A 20 -3.33 8.70 -3.83
N LEU A 21 -2.83 8.65 -2.59
CA LEU A 21 -2.36 7.44 -1.96
C LEU A 21 -3.48 6.78 -1.14
N HIS A 22 -4.01 5.67 -1.65
CA HIS A 22 -4.96 4.81 -0.95
C HIS A 22 -4.24 3.57 -0.41
N ILE A 23 -4.50 3.24 0.86
CA ILE A 23 -3.95 2.07 1.54
C ILE A 23 -4.77 0.85 1.14
N VAL A 24 -4.20 0.01 0.28
CA VAL A 24 -4.88 -1.13 -0.37
C VAL A 24 -3.94 -2.35 -0.39
N PRO A 25 -3.67 -2.98 0.76
CA PRO A 25 -2.68 -4.06 0.87
C PRO A 25 -3.00 -5.27 -0.01
N TRP A 26 -4.29 -5.63 -0.18
CA TRP A 26 -4.73 -6.68 -1.11
C TRP A 26 -4.42 -6.37 -2.59
N GLY A 27 -4.17 -5.09 -2.91
CA GLY A 27 -3.72 -4.65 -4.22
C GLY A 27 -2.34 -5.20 -4.56
N MET A 28 -1.44 -5.36 -3.57
CA MET A 28 -0.12 -5.96 -3.76
C MET A 28 -0.22 -7.41 -4.22
N PHE A 29 -1.05 -8.22 -3.54
CA PHE A 29 -1.32 -9.61 -3.95
C PHE A 29 -1.86 -9.67 -5.39
N SER A 30 -2.88 -8.86 -5.66
CA SER A 30 -3.53 -8.80 -6.97
C SER A 30 -2.55 -8.39 -8.08
N LEU A 31 -1.67 -7.43 -7.81
CA LEU A 31 -0.64 -6.96 -8.74
C LEU A 31 0.38 -8.06 -9.05
N MET A 32 0.90 -8.75 -8.03
CA MET A 32 1.87 -9.84 -8.23
C MET A 32 1.26 -10.99 -9.03
N LYS A 33 0.02 -11.38 -8.72
CA LYS A 33 -0.73 -12.37 -9.50
C LYS A 33 -0.91 -11.94 -10.95
N HIS A 34 -1.27 -10.69 -11.17
CA HIS A 34 -1.41 -10.14 -12.51
C HIS A 34 -0.09 -10.15 -13.28
N VAL A 35 1.02 -9.75 -12.65
CA VAL A 35 2.34 -9.74 -13.30
C VAL A 35 2.75 -11.16 -13.68
N LYS A 36 2.56 -12.12 -12.76
CA LYS A 36 2.81 -13.54 -12.98
C LYS A 36 2.04 -14.07 -14.20
N GLU A 37 0.73 -13.84 -14.24
CA GLU A 37 -0.15 -14.36 -15.28
C GLU A 37 0.03 -13.67 -16.63
N LYS A 38 0.22 -12.35 -16.63
CA LYS A 38 0.29 -11.57 -17.87
C LYS A 38 1.67 -11.59 -18.53
N TYR A 39 2.75 -11.63 -17.74
CA TYR A 39 4.11 -11.49 -18.25
C TYR A 39 4.95 -12.76 -18.10
N GLY A 40 4.36 -13.89 -17.70
CA GLY A 40 5.05 -15.17 -17.61
C GLY A 40 5.99 -15.29 -16.41
N ASN A 41 5.65 -14.64 -15.30
CA ASN A 41 6.38 -14.72 -14.02
C ASN A 41 7.89 -14.45 -14.09
N PRO A 42 8.34 -13.32 -14.68
CA PRO A 42 9.75 -12.96 -14.64
C PRO A 42 10.19 -12.66 -13.19
N PRO A 43 11.50 -12.60 -12.90
CA PRO A 43 11.99 -12.01 -11.66
C PRO A 43 11.47 -10.57 -11.50
N VAL A 44 10.89 -10.26 -10.34
CA VAL A 44 10.31 -8.94 -10.03
C VAL A 44 11.02 -8.35 -8.82
N PHE A 45 11.35 -7.06 -8.91
CA PHE A 45 11.86 -6.28 -7.79
C PHE A 45 10.83 -5.20 -7.44
N ILE A 46 10.43 -5.13 -6.17
CA ILE A 46 9.65 -4.01 -5.66
C ILE A 46 10.66 -2.93 -5.27
N THR A 47 10.78 -1.90 -6.11
CA THR A 47 11.71 -0.79 -5.87
C THR A 47 11.18 0.19 -4.83
N GLU A 48 9.85 0.32 -4.72
CA GLU A 48 9.20 1.25 -3.80
C GLU A 48 7.90 0.66 -3.23
N ASN A 49 7.69 0.84 -1.94
CA ASN A 49 6.43 0.58 -1.24
C ASN A 49 6.42 1.37 0.08
N GLY A 50 5.54 2.36 0.23
CA GLY A 50 5.49 3.17 1.43
C GLY A 50 4.26 4.07 1.51
N MET A 51 4.11 4.73 2.67
CA MET A 51 3.08 5.72 2.89
C MET A 51 3.58 6.95 3.64
N ASP A 52 2.91 8.07 3.38
CA ASP A 52 3.14 9.34 4.05
C ASP A 52 2.18 9.55 5.25
N ASP A 53 2.70 10.22 6.27
CA ASP A 53 1.92 10.62 7.45
C ASP A 53 1.50 12.09 7.35
N ALA A 54 0.37 12.41 7.97
CA ALA A 54 -0.18 13.77 8.00
C ALA A 54 0.49 14.63 9.09
N ASN A 55 1.82 14.61 9.14
CA ASN A 55 2.60 15.35 10.12
C ASN A 55 2.69 16.84 9.77
N SER A 56 2.63 17.69 10.79
CA SER A 56 2.78 19.14 10.69
C SER A 56 4.14 19.57 11.24
N ARG A 57 4.63 20.73 10.79
CA ARG A 57 5.83 21.39 11.38
C ARG A 57 5.68 21.69 12.86
N PHE A 58 4.45 21.70 13.37
CA PHE A 58 4.12 21.94 14.77
C PHE A 58 3.80 20.66 15.56
N SER A 59 3.91 19.48 14.94
CA SER A 59 3.70 18.20 15.63
C SER A 59 4.80 17.96 16.66
N ARG A 60 4.42 17.45 17.83
CA ARG A 60 5.39 17.03 18.86
C ARG A 60 6.17 15.81 18.37
N LEU A 61 7.49 15.82 18.55
CA LEU A 61 8.38 14.76 18.05
C LEU A 61 7.94 13.37 18.55
N GLU A 62 7.58 13.25 19.82
CA GLU A 62 7.10 12.00 20.41
C GLU A 62 5.89 11.40 19.67
N ASN A 63 4.97 12.23 19.19
CA ASN A 63 3.80 11.77 18.42
C ASN A 63 4.20 11.40 16.98
N VAL A 64 5.15 12.13 16.38
CA VAL A 64 5.65 11.85 15.02
C VAL A 64 6.40 10.52 14.98
N LEU A 65 7.08 10.16 16.05
CA LEU A 65 7.81 8.89 16.19
C LEU A 65 6.88 7.71 16.51
N GLN A 66 5.62 7.95 16.88
CA GLN A 66 4.61 6.92 17.06
C GLN A 66 3.91 6.63 15.72
N ASP A 67 4.61 5.95 14.82
CA ASP A 67 4.17 5.69 13.44
C ASP A 67 3.53 4.31 13.25
N ASP A 68 2.67 3.90 14.20
CA ASP A 68 1.97 2.61 14.19
C ASP A 68 1.22 2.35 12.87
N LYS A 69 0.69 3.39 12.25
CA LYS A 69 0.01 3.29 10.96
C LYS A 69 0.96 2.90 9.82
N ARG A 70 2.18 3.46 9.79
CA ARG A 70 3.21 3.08 8.82
C ARG A 70 3.69 1.65 9.07
N ILE A 71 3.86 1.27 10.34
CA ILE A 71 4.22 -0.11 10.73
C ILE A 71 3.16 -1.08 10.21
N GLN A 72 1.87 -0.80 10.47
CA GLN A 72 0.76 -1.62 10.01
C GLN A 72 0.70 -1.68 8.47
N TYR A 73 0.88 -0.56 7.78
CA TYR A 73 0.95 -0.50 6.32
C TYR A 73 2.00 -1.47 5.77
N HIS A 74 3.23 -1.45 6.29
CA HIS A 74 4.27 -2.35 5.81
C HIS A 74 3.96 -3.81 6.13
N ASN A 75 3.47 -4.11 7.35
CA ASN A 75 3.10 -5.47 7.73
C ASN A 75 2.02 -6.05 6.82
N ASP A 76 0.98 -5.28 6.51
CA ASP A 76 -0.13 -5.73 5.67
C ASP A 76 0.31 -5.96 4.22
N TYR A 77 1.10 -5.05 3.65
CA TYR A 77 1.61 -5.20 2.29
C TYR A 77 2.61 -6.36 2.17
N MET A 78 3.49 -6.54 3.16
CA MET A 78 4.43 -7.66 3.20
C MET A 78 3.72 -9.00 3.37
N SER A 79 2.66 -9.06 4.17
CA SER A 79 1.83 -10.26 4.31
C SER A 79 1.15 -10.63 2.99
N ASN A 80 0.57 -9.65 2.28
CA ASN A 80 -0.04 -9.89 0.97
C ASN A 80 0.99 -10.28 -0.11
N LEU A 81 2.20 -9.74 -0.03
CA LEU A 81 3.30 -10.14 -0.91
C LEU A 81 3.73 -11.58 -0.63
N LEU A 82 3.87 -11.96 0.64
CA LEU A 82 4.18 -13.33 1.04
C LEU A 82 3.12 -14.31 0.54
N ASP A 83 1.84 -13.96 0.67
CA ASP A 83 0.73 -14.78 0.17
C ASP A 83 0.73 -14.90 -1.36
N ALA A 84 1.26 -13.91 -2.10
CA ALA A 84 1.38 -13.99 -3.56
C ALA A 84 2.53 -14.87 -4.03
N ILE A 85 3.55 -15.06 -3.19
CA ILE A 85 4.72 -15.91 -3.46
C ILE A 85 4.43 -17.38 -3.12
N ARG A 86 3.62 -17.62 -2.07
CA ARG A 86 3.16 -18.96 -1.66
C ARG A 86 2.26 -19.60 -2.71
#